data_AF-A0A953LKL1-F1
#
_entry.id   AF-A0A953LKL1-F1
#
_cell.length_a   1.000
_cell.length_b   1.000
_cell.length_c   1.000
_cell.angle_alpha   90.00
_cell.angle_beta   90.00
_cell.angle_gamma   90.00
#
_symmetry.space_group_name_H-M   'P 1'
#
loop_
_entity.id
_entity.type
_entity.pdbx_description
1 polymer ?
#
loop_
_entity_poly.entity_id
_entity_poly.type
_entity_poly.pdbx_seq_one_letter_code
_entity_poly.pdbx_strand_id
1 'polypeptide(L)'
;GALQMLADLGGLEDLLPGVDLTPELLALLDAADGLPEAEPEICAGSRLWLVKLLVLLHRLPLNQGAALVKRLRLKRAESQACLQVLAGWRIAHDLVTAPRPDPAAIVAQLGGWPPEGLLLLHLLGGGDRVEAYFKEWRHIRLDITGADVRALGVPPGPQVGRILQRVLAARLSGAAPDRAAQLELARRYAAQQEE
;
A
#
# COMPACT_ATOMS: atom_id res chain seq x y z
N GLY A 1 12.14 13.73 23.81
CA GLY A 1 10.68 13.93 23.63
C GLY A 1 9.89 13.13 24.64
N ALA A 2 8.56 13.27 24.67
CA ALA A 2 7.70 12.58 25.64
C ALA A 2 7.80 11.04 25.59
N LEU A 3 8.04 10.45 24.40
CA LEU A 3 8.26 9.02 24.23
C LEU A 3 9.58 8.53 24.86
N GLN A 4 10.66 9.31 24.72
CA GLN A 4 11.94 9.00 25.37
C GLN A 4 11.80 9.05 26.89
N MET A 5 11.12 10.08 27.41
CA MET A 5 10.86 10.21 28.84
C MET A 5 10.02 9.04 29.37
N LEU A 6 9.03 8.55 28.60
CA LEU A 6 8.25 7.37 28.96
C LEU A 6 9.10 6.08 28.98
N ALA A 7 10.05 5.95 28.06
CA ALA A 7 10.99 4.83 28.01
C ALA A 7 11.97 4.86 29.19
N ASP A 8 12.54 6.03 29.49
CA ASP A 8 13.48 6.22 30.60
C ASP A 8 12.83 5.91 31.96
N LEU A 9 11.52 6.11 32.08
CA LEU A 9 10.72 5.79 33.26
C LEU A 9 10.19 4.34 33.27
N GLY A 10 10.53 3.52 32.27
CA GLY A 10 10.09 2.12 32.15
C GLY A 10 8.64 1.94 31.69
N GLY A 11 7.85 3.01 31.55
CA GLY A 11 6.43 2.94 31.18
C GLY A 11 6.18 2.51 29.73
N LEU A 12 7.21 2.53 28.88
CA LEU A 12 7.10 2.07 27.49
C LEU A 12 6.91 0.56 27.42
N GLU A 13 7.62 -0.23 28.23
CA GLU A 13 7.52 -1.69 28.21
C GLU A 13 6.13 -2.16 28.67
N ASP A 14 5.51 -1.44 29.61
CA ASP A 14 4.13 -1.73 30.03
C ASP A 14 3.13 -1.44 28.90
N LEU A 15 3.29 -0.30 28.20
CA LEU A 15 2.35 0.16 27.18
C LEU A 15 2.53 -0.54 25.82
N LEU A 16 3.78 -0.73 25.40
CA LEU A 16 4.22 -1.24 24.11
C LEU A 16 5.41 -2.20 24.29
N PRO A 17 5.20 -3.38 24.90
CA PRO A 17 6.24 -4.36 25.16
C PRO A 17 6.94 -4.79 23.88
N GLY A 18 8.27 -4.86 23.94
CA GLY A 18 9.13 -5.24 22.82
C GLY A 18 9.41 -4.13 21.80
N VAL A 19 8.88 -2.91 22.01
CA VAL A 19 9.28 -1.75 21.21
C VAL A 19 10.57 -1.17 21.76
N ASP A 20 11.61 -1.19 20.94
CA ASP A 20 12.90 -0.58 21.25
C ASP A 20 13.04 0.78 20.52
N LEU A 21 13.28 1.86 21.27
CA LEU A 21 13.44 3.22 20.75
C LEU A 21 14.84 3.44 20.20
N THR A 22 15.19 2.72 19.13
CA THR A 22 16.48 2.90 18.46
C THR A 22 16.56 4.28 17.80
N PRO A 23 17.77 4.83 17.56
CA PRO A 23 17.94 6.11 16.89
C PRO A 23 17.22 6.18 15.53
N GLU A 24 17.20 5.08 14.78
CA GLU A 24 16.51 4.99 13.49
C GLU A 24 14.99 5.09 13.66
N LEU A 25 14.43 4.46 14.70
CA LEU A 25 13.00 4.55 15.00
C LEU A 25 12.61 5.96 15.42
N LEU A 26 13.43 6.61 16.25
CA LEU A 26 13.24 8.00 16.66
C LEU A 26 13.30 8.95 15.45
N ALA A 27 14.26 8.75 14.55
CA ALA A 27 14.37 9.52 13.31
C ALA A 27 13.12 9.38 12.42
N LEU A 28 12.52 8.18 12.34
CA LEU A 28 11.25 7.98 11.62
C LEU A 28 10.08 8.71 12.30
N LEU A 29 10.04 8.73 13.63
CA LEU A 29 9.01 9.45 14.39
C LEU A 29 9.13 10.97 14.22
N ASP A 30 10.36 11.50 14.19
CA ASP A 30 10.64 12.90 13.93
C ASP A 30 10.33 13.26 12.47
N ALA A 31 10.69 12.40 11.51
CA ALA A 31 10.34 12.58 10.11
C ALA A 31 8.82 12.56 9.89
N ALA A 32 8.08 11.78 10.70
CA ALA A 32 6.62 11.77 10.64
C ALA A 32 6.01 13.15 10.95
N ASP A 33 6.68 14.01 11.74
CA ASP A 33 6.19 15.36 12.02
C ASP A 33 6.23 16.29 10.80
N GLY A 34 7.08 16.03 9.81
CA GLY A 34 7.17 16.80 8.56
C GLY A 34 6.28 16.29 7.43
N LEU A 35 5.51 15.22 7.64
CA LEU A 35 4.61 14.67 6.64
C LEU A 35 3.50 15.63 6.18
N PRO A 36 2.91 16.50 7.03
CA PRO A 36 1.92 17.47 6.57
C PRO A 36 2.45 18.42 5.49
N GLU A 37 3.72 18.81 5.56
CA GLU A 37 4.38 19.63 4.55
C GLU A 37 4.82 18.82 3.33
N ALA A 38 5.37 17.62 3.54
CA ALA A 38 5.90 16.79 2.46
C ALA A 38 4.80 16.15 1.60
N GLU A 39 3.72 15.68 2.23
CA GLU A 39 2.64 14.90 1.60
C GLU A 39 1.25 15.41 2.03
N PRO A 40 0.90 16.68 1.75
CA PRO A 40 -0.31 17.32 2.27
C PRO A 40 -1.61 16.60 1.86
N GLU A 41 -1.66 16.09 0.62
CA GLU A 41 -2.85 15.42 0.09
C GLU A 41 -3.13 14.07 0.76
N ILE A 42 -2.08 13.28 1.01
CA ILE A 42 -2.20 12.00 1.73
C ILE A 42 -2.52 12.28 3.20
N CYS A 43 -1.85 13.28 3.79
CA CYS A 43 -2.04 13.69 5.18
C CYS A 43 -3.46 14.16 5.47
N ALA A 44 -4.11 14.88 4.54
CA ALA A 44 -5.48 15.38 4.69
C ALA A 44 -6.51 14.27 4.97
N GLY A 45 -6.28 13.05 4.45
CA GLY A 45 -7.14 11.88 4.71
C GLY A 45 -6.69 11.01 5.89
N SER A 46 -5.58 11.34 6.54
CA SER A 46 -4.89 10.47 7.51
C SER A 46 -5.05 10.93 8.95
N ARG A 47 -4.71 10.04 9.90
CA ARG A 47 -4.49 10.38 11.30
C ARG A 47 -3.01 10.27 11.61
N LEU A 48 -2.31 11.40 11.76
CA LEU A 48 -0.86 11.39 11.92
C LEU A 48 -0.37 10.57 13.12
N TRP A 49 -1.13 10.57 14.22
CA TRP A 49 -0.80 9.75 15.40
C TRP A 49 -0.84 8.23 15.10
N LEU A 50 -1.67 7.77 14.15
CA LEU A 50 -1.67 6.39 13.71
C LEU A 50 -0.46 6.05 12.84
N VAL A 51 0.07 7.01 12.07
CA VAL A 51 1.34 6.85 11.36
C VAL A 51 2.46 6.63 12.37
N LYS A 52 2.55 7.46 13.41
CA LYS A 52 3.52 7.29 14.50
C LYS A 52 3.34 5.97 15.23
N LEU A 53 2.10 5.54 15.50
CA LEU A 53 1.83 4.23 16.07
C LEU A 53 2.31 3.10 15.15
N LEU A 54 2.07 3.20 13.84
CA LEU A 54 2.57 2.23 12.86
C LEU A 54 4.10 2.20 12.80
N VAL A 55 4.77 3.35 12.91
CA VAL A 55 6.24 3.44 13.06
C VAL A 55 6.69 2.63 14.29
N LEU A 56 6.05 2.81 15.45
CA LEU A 56 6.40 2.04 16.65
C LEU A 56 6.15 0.52 16.51
N LEU A 57 5.11 0.12 15.77
CA LEU A 57 4.66 -1.27 15.72
C LEU A 57 5.24 -2.08 14.56
N HIS A 58 5.68 -1.49 13.45
CA HIS A 58 6.01 -2.26 12.23
C HIS A 58 7.20 -3.20 12.38
N ARG A 59 8.13 -2.90 13.31
CA ARG A 59 9.29 -3.74 13.61
C ARG A 59 8.96 -4.96 14.48
N LEU A 60 7.79 -4.97 15.13
CA LEU A 60 7.35 -6.09 15.93
C LEU A 60 6.92 -7.27 15.05
N PRO A 61 7.02 -8.51 15.55
CA PRO A 61 6.34 -9.64 14.95
C PRO A 61 4.84 -9.37 14.79
N LEU A 62 4.25 -9.77 13.66
CA LEU A 62 2.85 -9.47 13.31
C LEU A 62 1.86 -9.85 14.42
N ASN A 63 2.05 -11.02 15.05
CA ASN A 63 1.21 -11.48 16.14
C ASN A 63 1.28 -10.56 17.38
N GLN A 64 2.47 -10.05 17.71
CA GLN A 64 2.67 -9.12 18.81
C GLN A 64 2.06 -7.75 18.50
N GLY A 65 2.37 -7.16 17.33
CA GLY A 65 1.78 -5.90 16.90
C GLY A 65 0.25 -5.94 16.86
N ALA A 66 -0.32 -7.03 16.31
CA ALA A 66 -1.77 -7.23 16.29
C ALA A 66 -2.39 -7.37 17.68
N ALA A 67 -1.70 -8.02 18.63
CA ALA A 67 -2.15 -8.10 20.01
C ALA A 67 -2.15 -6.72 20.70
N LEU A 68 -1.13 -5.90 20.45
CA LEU A 68 -1.04 -4.53 20.98
C LEU A 68 -2.15 -3.64 20.44
N VAL A 69 -2.41 -3.65 19.12
CA VAL A 69 -3.52 -2.90 18.53
C VAL A 69 -4.85 -3.23 19.21
N LYS A 70 -5.11 -4.51 19.52
CA LYS A 70 -6.32 -4.94 20.24
C LYS A 70 -6.33 -4.46 21.69
N ARG A 71 -5.18 -4.42 22.36
CA ARG A 71 -5.05 -3.99 23.76
C ARG A 71 -5.25 -2.48 23.94
N LEU A 72 -4.85 -1.67 22.95
CA LEU A 72 -4.92 -0.21 22.98
C LEU A 72 -6.35 0.35 22.90
N ARG A 73 -7.38 -0.49 22.72
CA ARG A 73 -8.81 -0.11 22.67
C ARG A 73 -9.10 1.02 21.67
N LEU A 74 -8.44 0.98 20.51
CA LEU A 74 -8.67 1.94 19.43
C LEU A 74 -10.08 1.78 18.86
N LYS A 75 -10.57 2.79 18.13
CA LYS A 75 -11.82 2.66 17.38
C LYS A 75 -11.69 1.55 16.35
N ARG A 76 -12.83 0.97 15.94
CA ARG A 76 -12.86 -0.12 14.95
C ARG A 76 -12.09 0.20 13.68
N ALA A 77 -12.30 1.39 13.11
CA ALA A 77 -11.64 1.81 11.87
C ALA A 77 -10.11 1.96 12.04
N GLU A 78 -9.66 2.47 13.19
CA GLU A 78 -8.24 2.65 13.51
C GLU A 78 -7.55 1.29 13.69
N SER A 79 -8.20 0.37 14.41
CA SER A 79 -7.72 -1.01 14.56
C SER A 79 -7.61 -1.72 13.22
N GLN A 80 -8.64 -1.60 12.36
CA GLN A 80 -8.64 -2.21 11.03
C GLN A 80 -7.51 -1.66 10.17
N ALA A 81 -7.30 -0.33 10.17
CA ALA A 81 -6.21 0.32 9.46
C ALA A 81 -4.85 -0.22 9.93
N CYS A 82 -4.59 -0.25 11.25
CA CYS A 82 -3.32 -0.77 11.76
C CYS A 82 -3.11 -2.24 11.41
N LEU A 83 -4.11 -3.09 11.59
CA LEU A 83 -4.00 -4.52 11.32
C LEU A 83 -3.76 -4.81 9.83
N GLN A 84 -4.41 -4.08 8.93
CA GLN A 84 -4.20 -4.21 7.49
C GLN A 84 -2.77 -3.84 7.12
N VAL A 85 -2.26 -2.71 7.62
CA VAL A 85 -0.88 -2.26 7.34
C VAL A 85 0.13 -3.23 7.95
N LEU A 86 -0.02 -3.61 9.22
CA LEU A 86 0.92 -4.53 9.87
C LEU A 86 1.03 -5.89 9.14
N ALA A 87 -0.08 -6.39 8.58
CA ALA A 87 -0.10 -7.63 7.82
C ALA A 87 0.57 -7.52 6.44
N GLY A 88 0.59 -6.33 5.83
CA GLY A 88 0.98 -6.14 4.43
C GLY A 88 2.22 -5.26 4.18
N TRP A 89 2.70 -4.51 5.19
CA TRP A 89 3.72 -3.46 5.01
C TRP A 89 5.02 -3.97 4.38
N ARG A 90 5.48 -5.17 4.71
CA ARG A 90 6.75 -5.71 4.19
C ARG A 90 6.68 -5.94 2.69
N ILE A 91 5.63 -6.61 2.23
CA ILE A 91 5.41 -6.87 0.79
C ILE A 91 5.22 -5.54 0.04
N ALA A 92 4.46 -4.62 0.62
CA ALA A 92 4.27 -3.31 0.01
C ALA A 92 5.57 -2.50 -0.05
N HIS A 93 6.38 -2.54 1.01
CA HIS A 93 7.69 -1.89 1.11
C HIS A 93 8.65 -2.44 0.05
N ASP A 94 8.73 -3.76 -0.09
CA ASP A 94 9.55 -4.41 -1.11
C ASP A 94 9.14 -3.93 -2.52
N LEU A 95 7.84 -3.83 -2.81
CA LEU A 95 7.33 -3.35 -4.10
C LEU A 95 7.66 -1.87 -4.34
N VAL A 96 7.43 -1.01 -3.34
CA VAL A 96 7.70 0.43 -3.49
C VAL A 96 9.18 0.78 -3.34
N THR A 97 10.07 -0.15 -2.98
CA THR A 97 11.53 0.11 -2.94
C THR A 97 12.32 -0.72 -3.96
N ALA A 98 11.68 -1.65 -4.68
CA ALA A 98 12.30 -2.46 -5.73
C ALA A 98 13.04 -1.60 -6.79
N PRO A 99 14.25 -1.95 -7.26
CA PRO A 99 14.99 -1.13 -8.23
C PRO A 99 14.22 -0.84 -9.53
N ARG A 100 13.35 -1.76 -9.95
CA ARG A 100 12.42 -1.61 -11.07
C ARG A 100 11.01 -1.82 -10.55
N PRO A 101 10.24 -0.75 -10.30
CA PRO A 101 8.89 -0.88 -9.77
C PRO A 101 7.96 -1.46 -10.84
N ASP A 102 7.02 -2.29 -10.39
CA ASP A 102 5.87 -2.71 -11.18
C ASP A 102 4.64 -1.94 -10.69
N PRO A 103 4.19 -0.90 -11.42
CA PRO A 103 3.01 -0.12 -11.07
C PRO A 103 1.76 -0.99 -10.87
N ALA A 104 1.62 -2.09 -11.62
CA ALA A 104 0.47 -2.99 -11.51
C ALA A 104 0.48 -3.74 -10.19
N ALA A 105 1.64 -4.27 -9.79
CA ALA A 105 1.80 -4.91 -8.49
C ALA A 105 1.58 -3.93 -7.33
N ILE A 106 2.07 -2.69 -7.46
CA ILE A 106 1.86 -1.64 -6.46
C ILE A 106 0.37 -1.30 -6.34
N VAL A 107 -0.33 -1.07 -7.46
CA VAL A 107 -1.78 -0.79 -7.45
C VAL A 107 -2.58 -1.95 -6.86
N ALA A 108 -2.25 -3.19 -7.24
CA ALA A 108 -2.91 -4.38 -6.71
C ALA A 108 -2.69 -4.54 -5.20
N GLN A 109 -1.46 -4.31 -4.73
CA GLN A 109 -1.10 -4.45 -3.32
C GLN A 109 -1.70 -3.33 -2.46
N LEU A 110 -1.61 -2.08 -2.89
CA LEU A 110 -2.03 -0.90 -2.13
C LEU A 110 -3.53 -0.58 -2.28
N GLY A 111 -4.24 -1.32 -3.14
CA GLY A 111 -5.68 -1.19 -3.34
C GLY A 111 -6.44 -1.32 -2.02
N GLY A 112 -7.12 -0.24 -1.61
CA GLY A 112 -7.89 -0.21 -0.36
C GLY A 112 -7.06 -0.06 0.92
N TRP A 113 -5.77 0.29 0.83
CA TRP A 113 -4.98 0.63 2.00
C TRP A 113 -5.43 1.94 2.64
N PRO A 114 -5.32 2.05 3.98
CA PRO A 114 -5.52 3.31 4.67
C PRO A 114 -4.37 4.29 4.32
N PRO A 115 -4.63 5.61 4.30
CA PRO A 115 -3.60 6.61 4.00
C PRO A 115 -2.42 6.56 4.99
N GLU A 116 -2.65 6.18 6.24
CA GLU A 116 -1.58 6.02 7.22
C GLU A 116 -0.55 4.94 6.82
N GLY A 117 -0.99 3.90 6.11
CA GLY A 117 -0.09 2.89 5.56
C GLY A 117 0.75 3.41 4.40
N LEU A 118 0.18 4.29 3.57
CA LEU A 118 0.92 4.96 2.50
C LEU A 118 2.01 5.88 3.07
N LEU A 119 1.68 6.64 4.11
CA LEU A 119 2.63 7.52 4.80
C LEU A 119 3.75 6.72 5.50
N LEU A 120 3.44 5.56 6.09
CA LEU A 120 4.48 4.66 6.60
C LEU A 120 5.45 4.24 5.48
N LEU A 121 4.93 3.83 4.32
CA LEU A 121 5.76 3.43 3.19
C LEU A 121 6.61 4.59 2.65
N HIS A 122 6.07 5.81 2.63
CA HIS A 122 6.81 7.03 2.28
C HIS A 122 8.01 7.20 3.24
N LEU A 123 7.78 7.15 4.56
CA LEU A 123 8.85 7.26 5.56
C LEU A 123 9.92 6.17 5.44
N LEU A 124 9.54 4.98 4.99
CA LEU A 124 10.46 3.85 4.80
C LEU A 124 11.19 3.87 3.44
N GLY A 125 11.17 4.99 2.72
CA GLY A 125 11.93 5.21 1.48
C GLY A 125 11.16 4.94 0.19
N GLY A 126 9.83 4.77 0.26
CA GLY A 126 8.96 4.54 -0.89
C GLY A 126 8.30 5.80 -1.48
N GLY A 127 8.74 6.99 -1.09
CA GLY A 127 8.06 8.28 -1.32
C GLY A 127 7.55 8.49 -2.76
N ASP A 128 8.45 8.57 -3.74
CA ASP A 128 8.10 8.85 -5.15
C ASP A 128 7.04 7.89 -5.71
N ARG A 129 7.06 6.63 -5.30
CA ARG A 129 6.12 5.59 -5.81
C ARG A 129 4.82 5.58 -5.05
N VAL A 130 4.84 5.90 -3.76
CA VAL A 130 3.62 6.15 -2.99
C VAL A 130 2.90 7.36 -3.58
N GLU A 131 3.63 8.43 -3.90
CA GLU A 131 3.10 9.62 -4.54
C GLU A 131 2.52 9.29 -5.92
N ALA A 132 3.27 8.60 -6.79
CA ALA A 132 2.79 8.17 -8.11
C ALA A 132 1.56 7.26 -8.02
N TYR A 133 1.53 6.33 -7.07
CA TYR A 133 0.35 5.51 -6.80
C TYR A 133 -0.85 6.37 -6.39
N PHE A 134 -0.64 7.30 -5.46
CA PHE A 134 -1.70 8.12 -4.89
C PHE A 134 -2.29 9.10 -5.91
N LYS A 135 -1.45 9.75 -6.71
CA LYS A 135 -1.86 10.80 -7.66
C LYS A 135 -2.27 10.26 -9.02
N GLU A 136 -1.70 9.15 -9.46
CA GLU A 136 -1.83 8.68 -10.85
C GLU A 136 -2.32 7.23 -10.94
N TRP A 137 -1.50 6.26 -10.54
CA TRP A 137 -1.72 4.85 -10.94
C TRP A 137 -3.04 4.28 -10.44
N ARG A 138 -3.49 4.66 -9.22
CA ARG A 138 -4.77 4.20 -8.66
C ARG A 138 -5.99 4.68 -9.45
N HIS A 139 -5.84 5.72 -10.26
CA HIS A 139 -6.91 6.33 -11.06
C HIS A 139 -6.97 5.77 -12.48
N ILE A 140 -5.94 5.02 -12.91
CA ILE A 140 -5.89 4.43 -14.24
C ILE A 140 -6.94 3.32 -14.37
N ARG A 141 -7.83 3.48 -15.36
CA ARG A 141 -8.85 2.51 -15.75
C ARG A 141 -8.61 2.08 -17.19
N LEU A 142 -9.09 0.89 -17.53
CA LEU A 142 -9.13 0.43 -18.91
C LEU A 142 -10.19 1.19 -19.70
N ASP A 143 -9.92 1.36 -20.99
CA ASP A 143 -10.90 1.87 -21.95
C ASP A 143 -11.73 0.71 -22.52
N ILE A 144 -11.35 -0.54 -22.24
CA ILE A 144 -12.06 -1.77 -22.60
C ILE A 144 -12.80 -2.39 -21.41
N THR A 145 -13.85 -3.13 -21.72
CA THR A 145 -14.73 -3.80 -20.76
C THR A 145 -14.71 -5.32 -20.94
N GLY A 146 -15.34 -6.04 -20.01
CA GLY A 146 -15.53 -7.49 -20.18
C GLY A 146 -16.39 -7.86 -21.39
N ALA A 147 -17.28 -6.96 -21.84
CA ALA A 147 -18.06 -7.18 -23.05
C ALA A 147 -17.17 -7.18 -24.30
N ASP A 148 -16.20 -6.27 -24.34
CA ASP A 148 -15.22 -6.21 -25.44
C ASP A 148 -14.40 -7.50 -25.52
N VAL A 149 -13.92 -8.01 -24.38
CA VAL A 149 -13.16 -9.27 -24.31
C VAL A 149 -14.00 -10.46 -24.76
N ARG A 150 -15.28 -10.50 -24.38
CA ARG A 150 -16.22 -11.55 -24.84
C ARG A 150 -16.49 -11.51 -26.34
N ALA A 151 -16.52 -10.31 -26.94
CA ALA A 151 -16.66 -10.14 -28.38
C ALA A 151 -15.45 -10.69 -29.17
N LEU A 152 -14.31 -10.92 -28.49
CA LEU A 152 -13.14 -11.58 -29.05
C LEU A 152 -13.22 -13.12 -28.99
N GLY A 153 -14.36 -13.69 -28.59
CA GLY A 153 -14.57 -15.14 -28.51
C GLY A 153 -14.33 -15.76 -27.14
N VAL A 154 -13.90 -14.98 -26.14
CA VAL A 154 -13.64 -15.48 -24.79
C VAL A 154 -14.97 -15.80 -24.09
N PRO A 155 -15.18 -17.05 -23.61
CA PRO A 155 -16.41 -17.40 -22.91
C PRO A 155 -16.58 -16.57 -21.62
N PRO A 156 -17.80 -16.40 -21.11
CA PRO A 156 -17.99 -15.75 -19.81
C PRO A 156 -17.33 -16.55 -18.69
N GLY A 157 -16.63 -15.87 -17.78
CA GLY A 157 -15.98 -16.49 -16.63
C GLY A 157 -14.72 -15.76 -16.14
N PRO A 158 -13.99 -16.33 -15.17
CA PRO A 158 -12.79 -15.73 -14.56
C PRO A 158 -11.71 -15.33 -15.55
N GLN A 159 -11.61 -16.01 -16.69
CA GLN A 159 -10.69 -15.73 -17.79
C GLN A 159 -10.84 -14.30 -18.34
N VAL A 160 -12.07 -13.78 -18.44
CA VAL A 160 -12.31 -12.39 -18.88
C VAL A 160 -11.64 -11.43 -17.90
N GLY A 161 -11.81 -11.66 -16.60
CA GLY A 161 -11.17 -10.88 -15.54
C GLY A 161 -9.64 -10.97 -15.61
N ARG A 162 -9.08 -12.16 -15.82
CA ARG A 162 -7.63 -12.37 -15.96
C ARG A 162 -7.05 -11.59 -17.14
N ILE A 163 -7.73 -11.62 -18.30
CA ILE A 163 -7.32 -10.86 -19.48
C ILE A 163 -7.33 -9.36 -19.17
N LEU A 164 -8.43 -8.84 -18.61
CA LEU A 164 -8.52 -7.42 -18.22
C LEU A 164 -7.42 -7.03 -17.23
N GLN A 165 -7.10 -7.88 -16.24
CA GLN A 165 -6.01 -7.59 -15.30
C GLN A 165 -4.64 -7.52 -16.00
N ARG A 166 -4.34 -8.42 -16.94
CA ARG A 166 -3.10 -8.38 -17.72
C ARG A 166 -3.03 -7.15 -18.64
N VAL A 167 -4.17 -6.73 -19.21
CA VAL A 167 -4.25 -5.52 -20.03
C VAL A 167 -4.08 -4.27 -19.16
N LEU A 168 -4.67 -4.24 -17.96
CA LEU A 168 -4.50 -3.14 -17.01
C LEU A 168 -3.04 -3.00 -16.58
N ALA A 169 -2.37 -4.13 -16.31
CA ALA A 169 -0.94 -4.12 -16.00
C ALA A 169 -0.11 -3.52 -17.15
N ALA A 170 -0.41 -3.89 -18.40
CA ALA A 170 0.23 -3.31 -19.57
C ALA A 170 -0.09 -1.82 -19.76
N ARG A 171 -1.31 -1.36 -19.44
CA ARG A 171 -1.64 0.07 -19.46
C ARG A 171 -0.85 0.83 -18.39
N LEU A 172 -0.77 0.29 -17.18
CA LEU A 172 -0.01 0.85 -16.06
C LEU A 172 1.49 0.94 -16.33
N SER A 173 2.04 0.06 -17.17
CA SER A 173 3.43 0.11 -17.63
C SER A 173 3.63 0.96 -18.90
N GLY A 174 2.58 1.59 -19.42
CA GLY A 174 2.61 2.38 -20.67
C GLY A 174 2.62 1.57 -21.97
N ALA A 175 2.50 0.25 -21.91
CA ALA A 175 2.54 -0.64 -23.09
C ALA A 175 1.18 -0.75 -23.84
N ALA A 176 0.07 -0.41 -23.19
CA ALA A 176 -1.27 -0.39 -23.79
C ALA A 176 -2.02 0.92 -23.48
N PRO A 177 -1.53 2.07 -23.97
CA PRO A 177 -2.00 3.39 -23.53
C PRO A 177 -3.43 3.70 -23.97
N ASP A 178 -3.90 3.14 -25.08
CA ASP A 178 -5.22 3.43 -25.65
C ASP A 178 -6.07 2.18 -25.88
N ARG A 179 -7.35 2.41 -26.21
CA ARG A 179 -8.33 1.35 -26.47
C ARG A 179 -7.91 0.39 -27.58
N ALA A 180 -7.27 0.85 -28.65
CA ALA A 180 -6.87 0.00 -29.77
C ALA A 180 -5.77 -0.98 -29.34
N ALA A 181 -4.73 -0.48 -28.67
CA ALA A 181 -3.65 -1.28 -28.10
C ALA A 181 -4.17 -2.29 -27.06
N GLN A 182 -5.13 -1.88 -26.23
CA GLN A 182 -5.76 -2.76 -25.23
C GLN A 182 -6.55 -3.91 -25.87
N LEU A 183 -7.33 -3.65 -26.93
CA LEU A 183 -8.08 -4.67 -27.65
C LEU A 183 -7.14 -5.66 -28.35
N GLU A 184 -6.08 -5.16 -28.98
CA GLU A 184 -5.08 -6.01 -29.63
C GLU A 184 -4.41 -6.93 -28.61
N LEU A 185 -4.01 -6.39 -27.46
CA LEU A 185 -3.39 -7.16 -26.41
C LEU A 185 -4.35 -8.19 -25.79
N ALA A 186 -5.63 -7.82 -25.58
CA ALA A 186 -6.67 -8.73 -25.13
C ALA A 186 -6.87 -9.90 -26.11
N ARG A 187 -6.84 -9.64 -27.42
CA ARG A 187 -6.93 -10.68 -28.46
C ARG A 187 -5.75 -11.65 -28.39
N ARG A 188 -4.52 -11.13 -28.22
CA ARG A 188 -3.32 -11.96 -28.06
C ARG A 188 -3.43 -12.88 -26.84
N TYR A 189 -3.91 -12.35 -25.71
CA TYR A 189 -4.11 -13.15 -24.50
C TYR A 189 -5.24 -14.16 -24.64
N ALA A 190 -6.29 -13.86 -25.39
CA ALA A 190 -7.37 -14.82 -25.67
C ALA A 190 -6.85 -16.03 -26.44
N ALA A 191 -6.05 -15.82 -27.50
CA ALA A 191 -5.48 -16.90 -28.30
C ALA A 191 -4.52 -17.81 -27.49
N GLN A 192 -3.76 -17.23 -26.55
CA GLN A 192 -2.84 -17.97 -25.67
C GLN A 192 -3.52 -18.81 -24.58
N GLN A 193 -4.85 -18.79 -24.47
CA GLN A 193 -5.60 -19.62 -23.51
C GLN A 193 -6.15 -20.91 -24.15
N GLU A 194 -6.09 -21.02 -25.47
CA GLU A 194 -6.56 -22.19 -26.23
C GLU A 194 -5.46 -23.25 -26.44
N GLU A 195 -4.20 -22.91 -26.11
CA GLU A 195 -3.02 -23.80 -26.06
C GLU A 195 -2.79 -24.37 -24.66
#